data_AF-A0A3B1CIE2-F1
#
_entry.id   AF-A0A3B1CIE2-F1
#
_cell.length_a   1.000
_cell.length_b   1.000
_cell.length_c   1.000
_cell.angle_alpha   90.00
_cell.angle_beta   90.00
_cell.angle_gamma   90.00
#
_symmetry.space_group_name_H-M   'P 1'
#
loop_
_entity.id
_entity.type
_entity.pdbx_description
1 polymer ?
#
loop_
_entity_poly.entity_id
_entity_poly.type
_entity_poly.pdbx_seq_one_letter_code
_entity_poly.pdbx_strand_id
1 'polypeptide(L)'
;MRRGKNTILILPVVFLVAVVFLYTVPAGAGPYLDSAHGDSAYGVKRSAAGFPVDYPRGLCAHCHEQHASIGGSEPTPTGGPDNYMLFDTNYTGQTADFCFDCHTDTSSYQAGGSIVNRSYSFRAGGWTSDTLNDILEAFSFNYAPSGNSHHLDDISTFISGRWSYTSDSNPCVACHNPHSAQGDPINAPNSAKSSSSRGWPVSRPSLHSKDNNAWGLWGDGTGEKMSDYVGGLLYQAPYRYNSTTTFEPDGSTTENGSNLTDFVSFCTDCHNTTNTIYSTTLGGNLGTIDWVTAGGDASTSGDKHGKNGATVGIDIDPPFLPINYGQYVLSCTDCHEPHGSPNDYLIRREVNGSVLAGTVGSGTKDFGYLCRQCHIDDNDYNNGTVNAWEYVHHISIPDHPYAQTSCSRCHGSGGNPPPPIRCSLCHYHGSSAANRRTF
;
A
#
# COMPACT_ATOMS: atom_id res chain seq x y z
N MET A 1 60.03 20.91 -59.94
CA MET A 1 58.64 21.15 -59.49
C MET A 1 58.00 19.82 -59.11
N ARG A 2 57.98 19.49 -57.81
CA ARG A 2 57.39 18.24 -57.29
C ARG A 2 55.91 18.48 -57.00
N ARG A 3 55.03 17.68 -57.63
CA ARG A 3 53.59 17.59 -57.30
C ARG A 3 53.43 17.04 -55.88
N GLY A 4 52.89 17.84 -54.97
CA GLY A 4 52.44 17.39 -53.65
C GLY A 4 51.21 16.49 -53.81
N LYS A 5 51.31 15.26 -53.31
CA LYS A 5 50.15 14.37 -53.16
C LYS A 5 49.44 14.79 -51.87
N ASN A 6 48.30 15.48 -52.01
CA ASN A 6 47.32 15.59 -50.93
C ASN A 6 46.66 14.23 -50.78
N THR A 7 47.31 13.31 -50.07
CA THR A 7 46.64 12.12 -49.54
C THR A 7 45.85 12.58 -48.33
N ILE A 8 44.67 13.13 -48.62
CA ILE A 8 43.72 13.66 -47.65
C ILE A 8 43.35 12.54 -46.67
N LEU A 9 43.29 12.89 -45.40
CA LEU A 9 42.82 12.14 -44.23
C LEU A 9 41.36 11.63 -44.37
N ILE A 10 41.02 10.91 -45.43
CA ILE A 10 39.65 10.42 -45.67
C ILE A 10 39.38 9.14 -44.86
N LEU A 11 40.38 8.26 -44.71
CA LEU A 11 40.21 6.99 -44.00
C LEU A 11 39.86 7.11 -42.50
N PRO A 12 40.49 7.98 -41.68
CA PRO A 12 40.16 8.05 -40.26
C PRO A 12 38.81 8.72 -39.99
N VAL A 13 38.36 9.65 -40.85
CA VAL A 13 37.04 10.30 -40.72
C VAL A 13 35.92 9.33 -41.07
N VAL A 14 36.07 8.53 -42.12
CA VAL A 14 35.08 7.50 -42.49
C VAL A 14 34.99 6.40 -41.42
N PHE A 15 36.11 6.02 -40.80
CA PHE A 15 36.11 5.06 -39.70
C PHE A 15 35.46 5.63 -38.42
N LEU A 16 35.74 6.88 -38.06
CA LEU A 16 35.12 7.53 -36.91
C LEU A 16 33.60 7.71 -37.09
N VAL A 17 33.16 8.12 -38.29
CA VAL A 17 31.74 8.24 -38.63
C VAL A 17 31.06 6.88 -38.62
N ALA A 18 31.69 5.83 -39.18
CA ALA A 18 31.15 4.48 -39.14
C ALA A 18 31.03 3.93 -37.71
N VAL A 19 31.99 4.21 -36.82
CA VAL A 19 31.91 3.80 -35.41
C VAL A 19 30.79 4.55 -34.67
N VAL A 20 30.58 5.84 -34.95
CA VAL A 20 29.45 6.60 -34.37
C VAL A 20 28.09 6.06 -34.83
N PHE A 21 27.95 5.62 -36.09
CA PHE A 21 26.71 5.05 -36.62
C PHE A 21 26.52 3.54 -36.31
N LEU A 22 27.58 2.78 -36.04
CA LEU A 22 27.49 1.36 -35.68
C LEU A 22 27.21 1.12 -34.19
N TYR A 23 27.33 2.15 -33.35
CA TYR A 23 27.05 2.10 -31.91
C TYR A 23 25.82 2.93 -31.49
N THR A 24 24.97 3.37 -32.43
CA THR A 24 23.64 3.87 -32.08
C THR A 24 22.74 2.69 -31.73
N VAL A 25 22.95 2.10 -30.55
CA VAL A 25 21.91 1.30 -29.92
C VAL A 25 20.74 2.27 -29.69
N PRO A 26 19.49 1.93 -30.06
CA PRO A 26 18.35 2.72 -29.63
C PRO A 26 18.48 2.93 -28.12
N ALA A 27 18.36 4.17 -27.65
CA ALA A 27 18.20 4.41 -26.23
C ALA A 27 16.91 3.70 -25.82
N GLY A 28 17.04 2.48 -25.30
CA GLY A 28 15.91 1.71 -24.80
C GLY A 28 15.38 2.46 -23.60
N ALA A 29 14.09 2.79 -23.61
CA ALA A 29 13.42 3.42 -22.48
C ALA A 29 13.28 2.46 -21.26
N GLY A 30 13.94 1.29 -21.28
CA GLY A 30 13.82 0.28 -20.24
C GLY A 30 12.36 -0.15 -20.04
N PRO A 31 11.93 -0.39 -18.79
CA PRO A 31 10.55 -0.78 -18.46
C PRO A 31 9.54 0.38 -18.60
N TYR A 32 10.00 1.61 -18.87
CA TYR A 32 9.14 2.79 -18.83
C TYR A 32 7.96 2.74 -19.80
N LEU A 33 8.17 2.25 -21.02
CA LEU A 33 7.09 2.18 -22.01
C LEU A 33 6.01 1.14 -21.66
N ASP A 34 6.32 0.22 -20.75
CA ASP A 34 5.38 -0.77 -20.22
C ASP A 34 4.72 -0.33 -18.89
N SER A 35 5.11 0.84 -18.38
CA SER A 35 4.56 1.43 -17.16
C SER A 35 3.28 2.22 -17.42
N ALA A 36 2.50 2.45 -16.36
CA ALA A 36 1.33 3.32 -16.43
C ALA A 36 1.66 4.79 -16.66
N HIS A 37 2.93 5.19 -16.56
CA HIS A 37 3.34 6.55 -16.87
C HIS A 37 3.85 6.70 -18.31
N GLY A 38 4.59 5.70 -18.82
CA GLY A 38 5.22 5.75 -20.14
C GLY A 38 4.42 5.13 -21.29
N ASP A 39 3.29 4.49 -21.01
CA ASP A 39 2.43 3.91 -22.04
C ASP A 39 1.87 4.98 -23.01
N SER A 40 1.95 4.71 -24.32
CA SER A 40 1.53 5.67 -25.35
C SER A 40 0.01 5.86 -25.49
N ALA A 41 -0.80 4.92 -25.00
CA ALA A 41 -2.25 4.94 -25.06
C ALA A 41 -2.88 5.56 -23.81
N TYR A 42 -2.38 5.25 -22.62
CA TYR A 42 -2.97 5.68 -21.34
C TYR A 42 -1.98 6.29 -20.33
N GLY A 43 -0.70 6.43 -20.69
CA GLY A 43 0.33 7.07 -19.86
C GLY A 43 0.10 8.56 -19.55
N VAL A 44 1.09 9.21 -18.94
CA VAL A 44 0.99 10.63 -18.57
C VAL A 44 0.90 11.50 -19.81
N LYS A 45 0.04 12.50 -19.75
CA LYS A 45 0.00 13.60 -20.71
C LYS A 45 -0.30 14.88 -19.97
N ARG A 46 0.72 15.71 -19.72
CA ARG A 46 0.58 17.02 -19.09
C ARG A 46 -0.19 17.97 -20.01
N SER A 47 -1.20 18.67 -19.48
CA SER A 47 -2.02 19.65 -20.21
C SER A 47 -1.97 21.06 -19.61
N ALA A 48 -0.85 21.43 -19.00
CA ALA A 48 -0.64 22.77 -18.45
C ALA A 48 -0.45 23.83 -19.55
N ALA A 49 -0.76 25.09 -19.23
CA ALA A 49 -0.56 26.21 -20.14
C ALA A 49 0.92 26.38 -20.47
N GLY A 50 1.24 26.64 -21.75
CA GLY A 50 2.62 26.80 -22.22
C GLY A 50 3.39 25.49 -22.40
N PHE A 51 2.81 24.32 -22.05
CA PHE A 51 3.41 23.03 -22.35
C PHE A 51 3.10 22.60 -23.79
N PRO A 52 4.06 21.99 -24.54
CA PRO A 52 3.85 21.58 -25.92
C PRO A 52 2.69 20.59 -26.08
N VAL A 53 1.71 20.95 -26.91
CA VAL A 53 0.51 20.14 -27.17
C VAL A 53 0.80 18.92 -28.05
N ASP A 54 1.91 18.94 -28.77
CA ASP A 54 2.38 17.91 -29.70
C ASP A 54 3.24 16.82 -29.02
N TYR A 55 3.59 16.99 -27.75
CA TYR A 55 4.29 15.96 -26.99
C TYR A 55 3.39 14.72 -26.84
N PRO A 56 3.85 13.54 -27.32
CA PRO A 56 3.05 12.33 -27.26
C PRO A 56 2.84 11.89 -25.81
N ARG A 57 1.70 11.25 -25.55
CA ARG A 57 1.42 10.63 -24.26
C ARG A 57 2.52 9.61 -23.93
N GLY A 58 2.88 9.51 -22.65
CA GLY A 58 3.95 8.63 -22.19
C GLY A 58 5.36 9.20 -22.39
N LEU A 59 5.53 10.37 -23.00
CA LEU A 59 6.86 11.00 -23.11
C LEU A 59 7.39 11.42 -21.73
N CYS A 60 8.68 11.14 -21.46
CA CYS A 60 9.33 11.50 -20.20
C CYS A 60 9.20 13.00 -19.85
N ALA A 61 9.04 13.85 -20.86
CA ALA A 61 8.86 15.30 -20.73
C ALA A 61 7.60 15.71 -19.93
N HIS A 62 6.63 14.80 -19.76
CA HIS A 62 5.45 15.09 -18.95
C HIS A 62 5.77 15.15 -17.45
N CYS A 63 6.78 14.40 -17.00
CA CYS A 63 7.25 14.39 -15.61
C CYS A 63 8.58 15.15 -15.45
N HIS A 64 9.38 15.21 -16.51
CA HIS A 64 10.69 15.83 -16.50
C HIS A 64 10.76 17.06 -17.40
N GLU A 65 11.34 18.15 -16.92
CA GLU A 65 11.61 19.32 -17.73
C GLU A 65 12.91 19.15 -18.53
N GLN A 66 12.78 18.78 -19.80
CA GLN A 66 13.93 18.49 -20.68
C GLN A 66 14.76 19.76 -21.00
N HIS A 67 14.17 20.94 -20.81
CA HIS A 67 14.80 22.23 -21.06
C HIS A 67 14.39 23.26 -20.00
N ALA A 68 15.33 23.99 -19.40
CA ALA A 68 15.00 25.07 -18.46
C ALA A 68 14.09 26.18 -19.04
N SER A 69 13.83 26.19 -20.36
CA SER A 69 12.83 27.03 -21.01
C SER A 69 12.39 26.42 -22.36
N ILE A 70 11.12 26.61 -22.72
CA ILE A 70 10.52 26.27 -24.03
C ILE A 70 10.12 27.59 -24.71
N GLY A 71 10.71 27.91 -25.86
CA GLY A 71 10.41 29.16 -26.57
C GLY A 71 10.85 30.43 -25.82
N GLY A 72 11.84 30.33 -24.92
CA GLY A 72 12.35 31.44 -24.13
C GLY A 72 11.56 31.74 -22.85
N SER A 73 10.62 30.88 -22.47
CA SER A 73 9.87 30.96 -21.20
C SER A 73 9.82 29.59 -20.51
N GLU A 74 9.80 29.56 -19.19
CA GLU A 74 9.58 28.33 -18.42
C GLU A 74 8.09 27.96 -18.49
N PRO A 75 7.71 26.74 -18.90
CA PRO A 75 6.31 26.31 -18.87
C PRO A 75 5.84 26.25 -17.42
N THR A 76 4.55 26.49 -17.16
CA THR A 76 4.01 26.32 -15.81
C THR A 76 3.95 24.84 -15.42
N PRO A 77 4.19 24.48 -14.14
CA PRO A 77 4.53 25.35 -13.00
C PRO A 77 5.96 25.93 -13.08
N THR A 78 6.16 27.13 -12.54
CA THR A 78 7.44 27.89 -12.62
C THR A 78 8.22 27.78 -11.31
N GLY A 79 9.52 27.46 -11.35
CA GLY A 79 10.31 27.28 -10.12
C GLY A 79 11.78 26.85 -10.27
N GLY A 80 12.22 26.52 -11.49
CA GLY A 80 13.61 26.16 -11.80
C GLY A 80 13.95 24.66 -11.64
N PRO A 81 14.92 24.12 -12.41
CA PRO A 81 15.28 22.70 -12.36
C PRO A 81 16.42 22.35 -11.37
N ASP A 82 16.10 21.51 -10.37
CA ASP A 82 16.94 20.75 -9.42
C ASP A 82 15.96 19.83 -8.63
N ASN A 83 16.15 18.54 -8.28
CA ASN A 83 17.15 17.47 -8.43
C ASN A 83 16.42 16.23 -9.02
N TYR A 84 16.28 15.98 -10.31
CA TYR A 84 17.08 16.37 -11.46
C TYR A 84 16.15 16.50 -12.68
N MET A 85 15.69 17.73 -12.95
CA MET A 85 14.74 18.08 -14.01
C MET A 85 13.30 17.59 -13.78
N LEU A 86 12.76 17.53 -12.57
CA LEU A 86 11.29 17.44 -12.44
C LEU A 86 10.65 18.77 -12.87
N PHE A 87 9.37 18.73 -13.26
CA PHE A 87 8.67 19.97 -13.66
C PHE A 87 8.18 20.80 -12.48
N ASP A 88 8.04 20.20 -11.30
CA ASP A 88 7.70 20.89 -10.05
C ASP A 88 8.59 20.34 -8.91
N THR A 89 8.47 20.97 -7.74
CA THR A 89 9.18 20.66 -6.51
C THR A 89 8.84 19.25 -6.04
N ASN A 90 9.88 18.46 -5.77
CA ASN A 90 9.72 17.04 -5.53
C ASN A 90 8.81 16.71 -4.33
N TYR A 91 9.05 17.34 -3.17
CA TYR A 91 8.28 17.14 -1.94
C TYR A 91 8.46 18.34 -1.01
N THR A 92 7.37 18.92 -0.50
CA THR A 92 7.41 20.04 0.45
C THR A 92 6.58 19.81 1.72
N GLY A 93 5.73 18.78 1.75
CA GLY A 93 5.01 18.35 2.94
C GLY A 93 3.85 17.40 2.63
N GLN A 94 3.11 17.01 3.68
CA GLN A 94 2.03 16.02 3.66
C GLN A 94 1.00 16.14 2.51
N THR A 95 0.74 17.36 2.02
CA THR A 95 -0.27 17.64 0.99
C THR A 95 0.30 18.34 -0.23
N ALA A 96 1.63 18.35 -0.39
CA ALA A 96 2.31 19.11 -1.42
C ALA A 96 3.57 18.38 -1.92
N ASP A 97 3.39 17.62 -3.00
CA ASP A 97 4.45 16.89 -3.69
C ASP A 97 4.12 16.77 -5.19
N PHE A 98 5.15 16.58 -6.03
CA PHE A 98 4.96 16.62 -7.49
C PHE A 98 4.01 15.55 -8.04
N CYS A 99 3.85 14.41 -7.36
CA CYS A 99 2.91 13.37 -7.78
C CYS A 99 1.47 13.88 -7.65
N PHE A 100 1.18 14.67 -6.61
CA PHE A 100 -0.16 15.22 -6.39
C PHE A 100 -0.59 16.20 -7.48
N ASP A 101 0.34 16.87 -8.16
CA ASP A 101 0.02 17.77 -9.28
C ASP A 101 -0.69 17.05 -10.43
N CYS A 102 -0.44 15.75 -10.59
CA CYS A 102 -1.16 14.90 -11.55
C CYS A 102 -2.26 14.05 -10.89
N HIS A 103 -2.05 13.62 -9.63
CA HIS A 103 -2.94 12.69 -8.93
C HIS A 103 -3.94 13.37 -7.99
N THR A 104 -4.36 14.60 -8.27
CA THR A 104 -5.44 15.30 -7.55
C THR A 104 -6.71 15.39 -8.40
N ASP A 105 -7.89 15.56 -7.80
CA ASP A 105 -9.17 15.76 -8.48
C ASP A 105 -9.20 17.13 -9.19
N THR A 106 -9.13 18.19 -8.39
CA THR A 106 -9.22 19.57 -8.88
C THR A 106 -7.84 20.10 -9.26
N SER A 107 -7.73 20.74 -10.42
CA SER A 107 -6.48 21.33 -10.92
C SER A 107 -5.39 20.33 -11.30
N SER A 108 -5.74 19.06 -11.55
CA SER A 108 -4.79 18.08 -12.10
C SER A 108 -4.16 18.58 -13.40
N TYR A 109 -2.84 18.39 -13.53
CA TYR A 109 -2.13 18.61 -14.78
C TYR A 109 -2.30 17.48 -15.80
N GLN A 110 -2.95 16.37 -15.45
CA GLN A 110 -3.21 15.27 -16.39
C GLN A 110 -4.30 15.64 -17.41
N ALA A 111 -4.01 15.40 -18.69
CA ALA A 111 -4.94 15.63 -19.78
C ALA A 111 -6.12 14.67 -19.71
N GLY A 112 -7.33 15.23 -19.69
CA GLY A 112 -8.56 14.49 -19.44
C GLY A 112 -9.07 14.62 -18.00
N GLY A 113 -8.32 15.33 -17.14
CA GLY A 113 -8.63 15.52 -15.74
C GLY A 113 -7.90 14.53 -14.84
N SER A 114 -8.28 14.56 -13.57
CA SER A 114 -7.76 13.72 -12.50
C SER A 114 -7.69 12.22 -12.83
N ILE A 115 -6.64 11.58 -12.33
CA ILE A 115 -6.60 10.13 -12.19
C ILE A 115 -7.37 9.76 -10.92
N VAL A 116 -8.50 9.07 -11.10
CA VAL A 116 -9.26 8.57 -9.96
C VAL A 116 -8.43 7.51 -9.21
N ASN A 117 -8.23 7.71 -7.92
CA ASN A 117 -7.34 6.92 -7.06
C ASN A 117 -8.07 6.42 -5.81
N ARG A 118 -9.07 5.55 -6.01
CA ARG A 118 -9.92 4.98 -4.94
C ARG A 118 -9.17 4.09 -3.94
N SER A 119 -9.78 3.87 -2.78
CA SER A 119 -9.26 3.01 -1.71
C SER A 119 -9.10 1.54 -2.13
N TYR A 120 -8.38 0.76 -1.33
CA TYR A 120 -8.29 -0.70 -1.48
C TYR A 120 -9.66 -1.35 -1.32
N SER A 121 -10.49 -0.87 -0.38
CA SER A 121 -11.89 -1.29 -0.22
C SER A 121 -12.69 -1.20 -1.53
N PHE A 122 -12.49 -0.15 -2.35
CA PHE A 122 -13.11 -0.06 -3.67
C PHE A 122 -12.40 -0.95 -4.70
N ARG A 123 -11.07 -0.85 -4.80
CA ARG A 123 -10.30 -1.46 -5.88
C ARG A 123 -10.30 -2.97 -5.80
N ALA A 124 -9.93 -3.51 -4.64
CA ALA A 124 -9.82 -4.94 -4.40
C ALA A 124 -11.11 -5.51 -3.81
N GLY A 125 -11.64 -4.83 -2.79
CA GLY A 125 -12.88 -5.20 -2.10
C GLY A 125 -14.13 -5.03 -2.97
N GLY A 126 -14.11 -4.21 -4.01
CA GLY A 126 -15.26 -4.00 -4.90
C GLY A 126 -16.37 -3.14 -4.29
N TRP A 127 -16.12 -2.48 -3.16
CA TRP A 127 -17.07 -1.57 -2.54
C TRP A 127 -17.34 -0.35 -3.42
N THR A 128 -18.60 -0.09 -3.76
CA THR A 128 -18.95 0.95 -4.75
C THR A 128 -19.30 2.32 -4.17
N SER A 129 -19.46 2.42 -2.84
CA SER A 129 -19.81 3.68 -2.17
C SER A 129 -18.61 4.41 -1.57
N ASP A 130 -17.40 4.04 -1.99
CA ASP A 130 -16.19 4.77 -1.62
C ASP A 130 -16.25 6.19 -2.19
N THR A 131 -16.13 7.19 -1.32
CA THR A 131 -16.21 8.60 -1.70
C THR A 131 -14.87 9.15 -2.16
N LEU A 132 -13.77 8.45 -1.87
CA LEU A 132 -12.42 8.91 -2.14
C LEU A 132 -12.15 8.94 -3.65
N ASN A 133 -11.79 10.09 -4.18
CA ASN A 133 -11.58 10.28 -5.62
C ASN A 133 -10.11 10.32 -6.00
N ASP A 134 -9.21 10.81 -5.16
CA ASP A 134 -7.82 11.04 -5.55
C ASP A 134 -6.81 10.71 -4.44
N ILE A 135 -5.51 10.66 -4.78
CA ILE A 135 -4.49 10.24 -3.83
C ILE A 135 -4.18 11.32 -2.77
N LEU A 136 -4.31 12.60 -3.15
CA LEU A 136 -4.12 13.72 -2.23
C LEU A 136 -5.18 13.66 -1.12
N GLU A 137 -6.43 13.38 -1.47
CA GLU A 137 -7.53 13.15 -0.52
C GLU A 137 -7.19 12.00 0.44
N ALA A 138 -6.70 10.87 -0.08
CA ALA A 138 -6.28 9.73 0.73
C ALA A 138 -5.22 10.09 1.78
N PHE A 139 -4.22 10.88 1.40
CA PHE A 139 -3.19 11.34 2.32
C PHE A 139 -3.62 12.51 3.21
N SER A 140 -4.78 13.12 2.95
CA SER A 140 -5.28 14.31 3.66
C SER A 140 -6.32 14.01 4.76
N PHE A 141 -6.62 12.75 5.06
CA PHE A 141 -7.58 12.38 6.12
C PHE A 141 -7.27 13.00 7.50
N ASN A 142 -6.03 13.40 7.76
CA ASN A 142 -5.60 14.03 9.01
C ASN A 142 -6.18 15.44 9.25
N TYR A 143 -6.92 16.04 8.30
CA TYR A 143 -7.31 17.47 8.37
C TYR A 143 -8.71 17.79 8.91
N ALA A 144 -9.65 16.84 9.10
CA ALA A 144 -10.84 16.93 9.99
C ALA A 144 -11.93 15.88 9.65
N PRO A 145 -12.76 15.40 10.61
CA PRO A 145 -12.58 15.30 12.06
C PRO A 145 -12.37 13.83 12.52
N SER A 146 -12.20 12.88 11.61
CA SER A 146 -11.96 11.47 11.90
C SER A 146 -11.34 10.79 10.68
N GLY A 147 -10.07 10.44 10.78
CA GLY A 147 -9.32 9.78 9.72
C GLY A 147 -7.83 9.83 9.98
N ASN A 148 -7.11 8.85 9.41
CA ASN A 148 -5.68 8.71 9.53
C ASN A 148 -5.10 8.45 8.14
N SER A 149 -3.97 9.07 7.86
CA SER A 149 -3.17 8.78 6.67
C SER A 149 -1.81 8.18 7.03
N HIS A 150 -1.24 7.45 6.08
CA HIS A 150 0.15 7.02 6.16
C HIS A 150 1.03 8.25 5.93
N HIS A 151 1.46 8.87 7.03
CA HIS A 151 1.99 10.23 7.01
C HIS A 151 3.30 10.33 6.20
N LEU A 152 3.28 11.10 5.11
CA LEU A 152 4.38 11.25 4.17
C LEU A 152 5.62 11.90 4.82
N ASP A 153 5.44 12.84 5.77
CA ASP A 153 6.60 13.39 6.51
C ASP A 153 7.30 12.35 7.39
N ASP A 154 6.52 11.46 8.02
CA ASP A 154 7.07 10.37 8.83
C ASP A 154 7.79 9.34 7.92
N ILE A 155 7.21 9.02 6.75
CA ILE A 155 7.82 8.16 5.74
C ILE A 155 9.11 8.78 5.22
N SER A 156 9.10 10.06 4.82
CA SER A 156 10.28 10.77 4.30
C SER A 156 11.42 10.77 5.32
N THR A 157 11.09 11.09 6.58
CA THR A 157 12.04 11.03 7.70
C THR A 157 12.59 9.62 7.89
N PHE A 158 11.74 8.59 7.78
CA PHE A 158 12.14 7.21 7.94
C PHE A 158 13.01 6.72 6.77
N ILE A 159 12.68 7.00 5.51
CA ILE A 159 13.46 6.46 4.39
C ILE A 159 14.80 7.18 4.20
N SER A 160 14.93 8.42 4.67
CA SER A 160 16.16 9.21 4.49
C SER A 160 17.41 8.47 5.01
N GLY A 161 18.39 8.28 4.11
CA GLY A 161 19.62 7.53 4.39
C GLY A 161 19.49 6.00 4.33
N ARG A 162 18.31 5.46 3.98
CA ARG A 162 18.05 4.02 3.78
C ARG A 162 17.85 3.73 2.30
N TRP A 163 18.21 2.53 1.84
CA TRP A 163 17.89 2.04 0.48
C TRP A 163 18.19 3.00 -0.68
N SER A 164 19.29 3.76 -0.58
CA SER A 164 19.69 4.81 -1.53
C SER A 164 18.81 6.07 -1.57
N TYR A 165 17.83 6.19 -0.68
CA TYR A 165 17.07 7.41 -0.48
C TYR A 165 17.89 8.48 0.26
N THR A 166 17.58 9.73 -0.09
CA THR A 166 18.15 10.92 0.53
C THR A 166 17.03 11.76 1.13
N SER A 167 17.39 12.85 1.82
CA SER A 167 16.41 13.85 2.28
C SER A 167 15.56 14.43 1.16
N ASP A 168 16.06 14.39 -0.08
CA ASP A 168 15.44 15.01 -1.24
C ASP A 168 14.56 14.00 -2.01
N SER A 169 14.49 12.75 -1.55
CA SER A 169 13.65 11.72 -2.19
C SER A 169 12.18 11.90 -1.84
N ASN A 170 11.30 11.72 -2.83
CA ASN A 170 9.86 11.81 -2.61
C ASN A 170 9.37 10.54 -1.85
N PRO A 171 8.58 10.68 -0.78
CA PRO A 171 8.12 9.54 0.01
C PRO A 171 7.21 8.58 -0.76
N CYS A 172 6.49 9.02 -1.80
CA CYS A 172 5.70 8.16 -2.66
C CYS A 172 6.58 7.16 -3.44
N VAL A 173 7.79 7.56 -3.82
CA VAL A 173 8.72 6.65 -4.52
C VAL A 173 9.36 5.62 -3.60
N ALA A 174 9.15 5.72 -2.28
CA ALA A 174 9.48 4.66 -1.32
C ALA A 174 8.79 3.34 -1.69
N CYS A 175 7.52 3.46 -2.10
CA CYS A 175 6.59 2.36 -2.32
C CYS A 175 6.34 2.07 -3.80
N HIS A 176 6.62 3.05 -4.67
CA HIS A 176 6.31 3.00 -6.09
C HIS A 176 7.55 3.30 -6.92
N ASN A 177 7.77 2.53 -7.98
CA ASN A 177 8.71 2.92 -9.03
C ASN A 177 7.94 3.64 -10.15
N PRO A 178 7.97 4.98 -10.28
CA PRO A 178 7.23 5.67 -11.32
C PRO A 178 7.66 5.30 -12.74
N HIS A 179 8.85 4.72 -12.93
CA HIS A 179 9.33 4.25 -14.24
C HIS A 179 8.91 2.82 -14.59
N SER A 180 8.26 2.09 -13.68
CA SER A 180 7.81 0.71 -13.95
C SER A 180 6.37 0.45 -13.49
N ALA A 181 5.88 1.21 -12.51
CA ALA A 181 4.59 0.98 -11.86
C ALA A 181 3.47 0.90 -12.88
N GLN A 182 2.63 -0.12 -12.72
CA GLN A 182 1.46 -0.32 -13.55
C GLN A 182 0.21 0.14 -12.80
N GLY A 183 -0.82 0.52 -13.56
CA GLY A 183 -2.13 0.82 -12.99
C GLY A 183 -2.76 -0.47 -12.49
N ASP A 184 -3.41 -0.45 -11.33
CA ASP A 184 -4.09 -1.62 -10.78
C ASP A 184 -5.51 -1.24 -10.31
N PRO A 185 -6.50 -1.22 -11.23
CA PRO A 185 -6.47 -1.89 -12.54
C PRO A 185 -5.83 -1.08 -13.70
N ILE A 186 -5.21 -1.80 -14.63
CA ILE A 186 -4.57 -1.27 -15.84
C ILE A 186 -5.61 -0.55 -16.68
N ASN A 187 -5.30 0.70 -17.06
CA ASN A 187 -6.12 1.54 -17.94
C ASN A 187 -7.59 1.68 -17.47
N ALA A 188 -7.85 1.59 -16.16
CA ALA A 188 -9.20 1.68 -15.61
C ALA A 188 -9.24 2.40 -14.25
N PRO A 189 -8.79 3.66 -14.18
CA PRO A 189 -8.63 4.39 -12.92
C PRO A 189 -9.94 4.61 -12.13
N ASN A 190 -11.14 4.36 -12.65
CA ASN A 190 -12.36 4.40 -11.82
C ASN A 190 -13.10 3.05 -11.78
N SER A 191 -12.34 1.95 -11.81
CA SER A 191 -12.90 0.60 -11.78
C SER A 191 -12.30 -0.22 -10.64
N ALA A 192 -13.11 -1.14 -10.11
CA ALA A 192 -12.59 -2.21 -9.28
C ALA A 192 -11.76 -3.17 -10.15
N LYS A 193 -10.79 -3.84 -9.54
CA LYS A 193 -9.90 -4.80 -10.20
C LYS A 193 -10.71 -5.98 -10.73
N SER A 194 -10.30 -6.50 -11.88
CA SER A 194 -10.74 -7.78 -12.44
C SER A 194 -9.51 -8.62 -12.79
N SER A 195 -9.69 -9.93 -12.95
CA SER A 195 -8.60 -10.85 -13.30
C SER A 195 -7.88 -10.48 -14.60
N SER A 196 -8.54 -9.79 -15.52
CA SER A 196 -8.00 -9.34 -16.80
C SER A 196 -7.41 -7.93 -16.79
N SER A 197 -7.54 -7.19 -15.69
CA SER A 197 -7.12 -5.79 -15.58
C SER A 197 -6.11 -5.56 -14.47
N ARG A 198 -5.51 -6.62 -13.93
CA ARG A 198 -4.51 -6.52 -12.87
C ARG A 198 -3.22 -5.87 -13.35
N GLY A 199 -2.69 -4.99 -12.52
CA GLY A 199 -1.32 -4.50 -12.64
C GLY A 199 -0.58 -4.57 -11.31
N TRP A 200 0.67 -4.13 -11.34
CA TRP A 200 1.60 -4.20 -10.22
C TRP A 200 2.10 -2.78 -9.89
N PRO A 201 1.51 -2.13 -8.87
CA PRO A 201 1.79 -0.73 -8.60
C PRO A 201 2.99 -0.53 -7.68
N VAL A 202 3.38 -1.55 -6.90
CA VAL A 202 4.37 -1.42 -5.84
C VAL A 202 5.73 -1.97 -6.24
N SER A 203 6.77 -1.44 -5.61
CA SER A 203 8.13 -1.96 -5.62
C SER A 203 8.66 -1.94 -4.18
N ARG A 204 9.49 -2.92 -3.84
CA ARG A 204 9.95 -3.11 -2.46
C ARG A 204 11.04 -2.12 -2.09
N PRO A 205 10.83 -1.26 -1.06
CA PRO A 205 11.83 -0.26 -0.67
C PRO A 205 13.22 -0.85 -0.47
N SER A 206 13.32 -2.05 0.12
CA SER A 206 14.61 -2.67 0.42
C SER A 206 15.39 -3.16 -0.80
N LEU A 207 14.72 -3.30 -1.95
CA LEU A 207 15.30 -3.74 -3.21
C LEU A 207 15.66 -2.58 -4.14
N HIS A 208 15.37 -1.33 -3.73
CA HIS A 208 15.69 -0.17 -4.54
C HIS A 208 17.20 0.09 -4.54
N SER A 209 17.70 0.52 -5.70
CA SER A 209 19.11 0.81 -5.95
C SER A 209 19.27 2.15 -6.67
N LYS A 210 20.47 2.50 -7.14
CA LYS A 210 20.63 3.69 -8.00
C LYS A 210 20.26 3.43 -9.47
N ASP A 211 20.02 2.17 -9.85
CA ASP A 211 19.59 1.81 -11.19
C ASP A 211 18.07 1.62 -11.21
N ASN A 212 17.35 2.65 -11.64
CA ASN A 212 15.87 2.64 -11.68
C ASN A 212 15.30 1.59 -12.66
N ASN A 213 16.12 1.05 -13.57
CA ASN A 213 15.70 -0.08 -14.43
C ASN A 213 15.84 -1.43 -13.73
N ALA A 214 16.65 -1.50 -12.66
CA ALA A 214 16.79 -2.69 -11.82
C ALA A 214 15.77 -2.73 -10.67
N TRP A 215 14.97 -1.67 -10.49
CA TRP A 215 13.88 -1.64 -9.53
C TRP A 215 12.72 -2.47 -10.09
N GLY A 216 12.69 -3.75 -9.72
CA GLY A 216 11.60 -4.65 -10.05
C GLY A 216 10.27 -4.17 -9.45
N LEU A 217 9.19 -4.45 -10.16
CA LEU A 217 7.87 -4.43 -9.54
C LEU A 217 7.80 -5.57 -8.52
N TRP A 218 6.83 -5.48 -7.61
CA TRP A 218 6.59 -6.51 -6.63
C TRP A 218 5.18 -7.06 -6.80
N GLY A 219 5.12 -8.38 -6.92
CA GLY A 219 3.90 -9.10 -7.22
C GLY A 219 3.75 -9.43 -8.71
N ASP A 220 4.66 -9.03 -9.59
CA ASP A 220 4.63 -9.44 -11.00
C ASP A 220 5.40 -10.75 -11.25
N GLY A 221 6.38 -11.06 -10.40
CA GLY A 221 7.24 -12.22 -10.51
C GLY A 221 6.72 -13.51 -9.85
N THR A 222 7.48 -14.58 -10.08
CA THR A 222 7.38 -15.86 -9.35
C THR A 222 7.95 -15.67 -7.95
N GLY A 223 7.26 -16.12 -6.91
CA GLY A 223 7.73 -16.01 -5.52
C GLY A 223 7.27 -14.73 -4.81
N GLU A 224 6.41 -13.93 -5.46
CA GLU A 224 5.98 -12.61 -4.99
C GLU A 224 4.48 -12.53 -4.70
N LYS A 225 3.79 -13.67 -4.73
CA LYS A 225 2.35 -13.76 -4.40
C LYS A 225 2.15 -14.15 -2.95
N MET A 226 0.99 -13.83 -2.38
CA MET A 226 0.64 -14.32 -1.04
C MET A 226 0.68 -15.84 -0.95
N SER A 227 0.30 -16.56 -2.01
CA SER A 227 0.44 -18.02 -2.07
C SER A 227 1.89 -18.50 -1.93
N ASP A 228 2.85 -17.73 -2.46
CA ASP A 228 4.27 -18.04 -2.34
C ASP A 228 4.78 -17.71 -0.94
N TYR A 229 4.33 -16.59 -0.37
CA TYR A 229 4.69 -16.15 0.96
C TYR A 229 4.28 -17.16 2.04
N VAL A 230 3.03 -17.63 2.02
CA VAL A 230 2.49 -18.51 3.06
C VAL A 230 3.16 -19.89 3.06
N GLY A 231 3.64 -20.36 1.91
CA GLY A 231 4.38 -21.62 1.79
C GLY A 231 3.54 -22.83 2.22
N GLY A 232 3.93 -23.46 3.33
CA GLY A 232 3.21 -24.62 3.89
C GLY A 232 1.96 -24.28 4.71
N LEU A 233 1.68 -22.99 4.91
CA LEU A 233 0.48 -22.47 5.58
C LEU A 233 -0.58 -22.09 4.54
N LEU A 234 -1.71 -21.53 5.00
CA LEU A 234 -2.84 -21.18 4.16
C LEU A 234 -3.03 -19.66 4.13
N TYR A 235 -3.20 -19.12 2.93
CA TYR A 235 -3.87 -17.84 2.74
C TYR A 235 -5.30 -18.11 2.31
N GLN A 236 -6.24 -17.33 2.83
CA GLN A 236 -7.63 -17.31 2.39
C GLN A 236 -8.02 -15.87 2.10
N ALA A 237 -8.30 -15.59 0.84
CA ALA A 237 -8.78 -14.29 0.40
C ALA A 237 -10.13 -14.00 1.07
N PRO A 238 -10.34 -12.78 1.59
CA PRO A 238 -11.66 -12.33 2.03
C PRO A 238 -12.66 -12.32 0.87
N TYR A 239 -13.94 -12.44 1.20
CA TYR A 239 -15.00 -12.19 0.23
C TYR A 239 -14.92 -10.77 -0.31
N ARG A 240 -15.26 -10.64 -1.60
CA ARG A 240 -15.51 -9.35 -2.21
C ARG A 240 -16.85 -8.79 -1.73
N TYR A 241 -16.99 -7.47 -1.69
CA TYR A 241 -18.20 -6.76 -1.28
C TYR A 241 -19.48 -7.35 -1.90
N ASN A 242 -20.48 -7.62 -1.05
CA ASN A 242 -21.76 -8.24 -1.39
C ASN A 242 -21.64 -9.61 -2.08
N SER A 243 -20.60 -10.38 -1.76
CA SER A 243 -20.39 -11.73 -2.27
C SER A 243 -20.13 -12.73 -1.15
N THR A 244 -20.44 -13.98 -1.44
CA THR A 244 -20.03 -15.15 -0.65
C THR A 244 -19.42 -16.24 -1.53
N THR A 245 -19.12 -15.92 -2.80
CA THR A 245 -18.65 -16.87 -3.82
C THR A 245 -17.51 -16.31 -4.68
N THR A 246 -17.18 -15.04 -4.52
CA THR A 246 -16.06 -14.37 -5.18
C THR A 246 -15.24 -13.61 -4.16
N PHE A 247 -13.95 -13.49 -4.45
CA PHE A 247 -12.95 -13.09 -3.48
C PHE A 247 -12.14 -11.89 -3.94
N GLU A 248 -11.50 -11.24 -2.98
CA GLU A 248 -10.49 -10.25 -3.24
C GLU A 248 -9.23 -10.86 -3.89
N PRO A 249 -8.46 -10.07 -4.65
CA PRO A 249 -8.70 -8.66 -4.98
C PRO A 249 -9.51 -8.45 -6.28
N ASP A 250 -9.77 -9.49 -7.06
CA ASP A 250 -10.20 -9.32 -8.45
C ASP A 250 -11.59 -9.86 -8.78
N GLY A 251 -12.31 -10.36 -7.77
CA GLY A 251 -13.66 -10.89 -7.91
C GLY A 251 -13.71 -12.25 -8.61
N SER A 252 -12.58 -12.94 -8.74
CA SER A 252 -12.53 -14.33 -9.15
C SER A 252 -12.89 -15.28 -8.00
N THR A 253 -12.89 -16.57 -8.29
CA THR A 253 -13.01 -17.65 -7.30
C THR A 253 -11.65 -18.07 -6.72
N THR A 254 -10.59 -17.27 -6.92
CA THR A 254 -9.25 -17.58 -6.42
C THR A 254 -9.15 -17.19 -4.95
N GLU A 255 -8.99 -18.19 -4.10
CA GLU A 255 -9.00 -18.03 -2.63
C GLU A 255 -7.59 -18.02 -2.03
N ASN A 256 -6.64 -18.70 -2.66
CA ASN A 256 -5.33 -19.00 -2.07
C ASN A 256 -4.28 -17.86 -2.20
N GLY A 257 -4.67 -16.71 -2.73
CA GLY A 257 -3.77 -15.54 -2.86
C GLY A 257 -2.74 -15.65 -3.99
N SER A 258 -2.87 -16.61 -4.90
CA SER A 258 -2.03 -16.71 -6.11
C SER A 258 -2.22 -15.55 -7.09
N ASN A 259 -3.29 -14.78 -6.93
CA ASN A 259 -3.56 -13.53 -7.63
C ASN A 259 -3.28 -12.29 -6.77
N LEU A 260 -2.80 -12.42 -5.52
CA LEU A 260 -2.55 -11.29 -4.63
C LEU A 260 -1.04 -11.09 -4.44
N THR A 261 -0.58 -9.85 -4.58
CA THR A 261 0.80 -9.47 -4.23
C THR A 261 1.08 -9.82 -2.78
N ASP A 262 2.27 -10.34 -2.49
CA ASP A 262 2.78 -10.49 -1.13
C ASP A 262 3.00 -9.12 -0.47
N PHE A 263 1.93 -8.53 0.06
CA PHE A 263 1.99 -7.26 0.76
C PHE A 263 2.69 -7.39 2.12
N VAL A 264 2.84 -8.61 2.67
CA VAL A 264 3.56 -8.81 3.92
C VAL A 264 5.05 -8.51 3.72
N SER A 265 5.69 -9.12 2.71
CA SER A 265 7.10 -8.83 2.41
C SER A 265 7.33 -7.37 2.04
N PHE A 266 6.37 -6.74 1.36
CA PHE A 266 6.43 -5.31 1.03
C PHE A 266 6.35 -4.43 2.29
N CYS A 267 5.32 -4.59 3.12
CA CYS A 267 5.13 -3.76 4.31
C CYS A 267 6.23 -3.97 5.36
N THR A 268 6.75 -5.19 5.48
CA THR A 268 7.78 -5.54 6.48
C THR A 268 9.20 -5.10 6.12
N ASP A 269 9.42 -4.56 4.91
CA ASP A 269 10.65 -3.80 4.63
C ASP A 269 10.80 -2.62 5.63
N CYS A 270 9.68 -1.93 5.91
CA CYS A 270 9.63 -0.85 6.88
C CYS A 270 9.16 -1.34 8.26
N HIS A 271 8.01 -2.01 8.33
CA HIS A 271 7.38 -2.44 9.58
C HIS A 271 7.91 -3.80 10.02
N ASN A 272 9.04 -3.82 10.73
CA ASN A 272 9.64 -5.05 11.24
C ASN A 272 10.04 -4.92 12.72
N THR A 273 10.72 -5.94 13.22
CA THR A 273 11.16 -6.07 14.62
C THR A 273 12.28 -5.12 15.03
N THR A 274 12.97 -4.49 14.06
CA THR A 274 14.18 -3.71 14.30
C THR A 274 14.00 -2.22 14.06
N ASN A 275 13.09 -1.86 13.15
CA ASN A 275 12.86 -0.47 12.80
C ASN A 275 12.05 0.24 13.88
N THR A 276 12.59 1.36 14.37
CA THR A 276 11.84 2.30 15.19
C THR A 276 11.28 3.39 14.29
N ILE A 277 9.96 3.43 14.17
CA ILE A 277 9.24 4.38 13.33
C ILE A 277 8.41 5.28 14.24
N TYR A 278 8.66 6.59 14.21
CA TYR A 278 7.84 7.56 14.93
C TYR A 278 6.61 7.90 14.08
N SER A 279 5.44 7.90 14.70
CA SER A 279 4.21 8.41 14.10
C SER A 279 3.83 9.72 14.75
N THR A 280 3.82 10.77 13.95
CA THR A 280 3.34 12.08 14.38
C THR A 280 1.85 12.03 14.69
N THR A 281 1.06 11.29 13.90
CA THR A 281 -0.38 11.09 14.11
C THR A 281 -0.70 10.44 15.46
N LEU A 282 0.07 9.41 15.86
CA LEU A 282 -0.13 8.73 17.15
C LEU A 282 0.66 9.33 18.32
N GLY A 283 1.53 10.32 18.05
CA GLY A 283 2.36 10.98 19.05
C GLY A 283 3.41 10.08 19.71
N GLY A 284 3.92 9.08 18.98
CA GLY A 284 4.84 8.10 19.54
C GLY A 284 5.36 7.07 18.54
N ASN A 285 6.26 6.20 19.00
CA ASN A 285 6.78 5.12 18.17
C ASN A 285 5.71 4.07 17.90
N LEU A 286 5.60 3.65 16.64
CA LEU A 286 4.77 2.54 16.22
C LEU A 286 5.23 1.24 16.87
N GLY A 287 4.27 0.33 17.11
CA GLY A 287 4.59 -1.04 17.49
C GLY A 287 5.37 -1.73 16.38
N THR A 288 6.42 -2.45 16.74
CA THR A 288 7.16 -3.30 15.80
C THR A 288 6.30 -4.48 15.37
N ILE A 289 6.42 -4.89 14.12
CA ILE A 289 5.72 -6.06 13.58
C ILE A 289 6.69 -7.23 13.48
N ASP A 290 6.27 -8.39 13.99
CA ASP A 290 6.92 -9.65 13.72
C ASP A 290 5.92 -10.65 13.14
N TRP A 291 5.87 -10.71 11.82
CA TRP A 291 4.92 -11.59 11.13
C TRP A 291 5.29 -13.07 11.20
N VAL A 292 6.48 -13.40 11.73
CA VAL A 292 7.04 -14.76 11.68
C VAL A 292 7.28 -15.33 13.07
N THR A 293 7.90 -14.57 13.98
CA THR A 293 8.52 -15.09 15.22
C THR A 293 8.04 -14.51 16.56
N ALA A 294 7.40 -13.32 16.65
CA ALA A 294 6.91 -12.68 17.91
C ALA A 294 5.38 -12.27 17.94
N GLY A 295 4.60 -12.59 19.00
CA GLY A 295 3.12 -12.54 19.14
C GLY A 295 2.40 -13.84 19.65
N GLY A 296 1.09 -13.86 19.94
CA GLY A 296 0.35 -15.12 20.21
C GLY A 296 0.27 -15.62 21.66
N ASP A 297 -0.01 -16.91 21.87
CA ASP A 297 -0.37 -17.48 23.19
C ASP A 297 0.79 -17.57 24.19
N ALA A 298 2.05 -17.49 23.73
CA ALA A 298 3.24 -17.37 24.57
C ALA A 298 4.05 -16.12 24.19
N SER A 299 4.84 -15.58 25.13
CA SER A 299 5.70 -14.41 24.93
C SER A 299 6.83 -14.59 23.89
N THR A 300 6.95 -15.80 23.32
CA THR A 300 7.95 -16.21 22.33
C THR A 300 7.33 -16.74 21.04
N SER A 301 6.00 -16.81 20.96
CA SER A 301 5.26 -17.17 19.74
C SER A 301 5.21 -15.94 18.81
N GLY A 302 4.77 -16.00 17.54
CA GLY A 302 4.54 -14.95 16.52
C GLY A 302 3.14 -14.29 16.42
N ASP A 303 2.92 -13.28 15.55
CA ASP A 303 1.58 -12.69 15.33
C ASP A 303 0.53 -13.74 14.91
N LYS A 304 -0.65 -13.75 15.56
CA LYS A 304 -1.73 -14.74 15.30
C LYS A 304 -2.37 -14.63 13.92
N HIS A 305 -2.26 -13.47 13.28
CA HIS A 305 -2.65 -13.28 11.88
C HIS A 305 -1.45 -13.48 10.92
N GLY A 306 -0.25 -13.70 11.46
CA GLY A 306 0.97 -14.01 10.73
C GLY A 306 1.24 -15.51 10.63
N LYS A 307 2.51 -15.89 10.44
CA LYS A 307 2.93 -17.30 10.28
C LYS A 307 2.92 -18.12 11.57
N ASN A 308 2.61 -17.48 12.69
CA ASN A 308 2.48 -18.18 13.94
C ASN A 308 1.00 -18.38 14.25
N GLY A 309 0.52 -19.55 13.86
CA GLY A 309 -0.86 -19.94 14.06
C GLY A 309 -1.32 -19.85 15.51
N ALA A 310 -2.63 -19.68 15.70
CA ALA A 310 -3.26 -19.96 16.97
C ALA A 310 -2.99 -21.42 17.41
N THR A 311 -2.77 -21.60 18.72
CA THR A 311 -2.42 -22.93 19.27
C THR A 311 -3.63 -23.77 19.64
N VAL A 312 -4.82 -23.15 19.62
CA VAL A 312 -6.12 -23.75 19.93
C VAL A 312 -7.13 -23.37 18.84
N GLY A 313 -8.36 -23.88 18.94
CA GLY A 313 -9.45 -23.50 18.02
C GLY A 313 -9.68 -22.00 18.01
N ILE A 314 -10.30 -21.45 16.96
CA ILE A 314 -10.68 -20.03 16.87
C ILE A 314 -12.12 -19.96 16.37
N ASP A 315 -12.93 -19.10 16.98
CA ASP A 315 -14.26 -18.76 16.49
C ASP A 315 -14.15 -17.78 15.30
N ILE A 316 -14.42 -18.25 14.09
CA ILE A 316 -14.22 -17.54 12.82
C ILE A 316 -15.38 -17.72 11.86
N ASP A 317 -15.60 -16.71 11.02
CA ASP A 317 -16.63 -16.68 9.99
C ASP A 317 -16.08 -17.03 8.59
N PRO A 318 -16.94 -17.53 7.68
CA PRO A 318 -16.59 -17.74 6.29
C PRO A 318 -15.99 -16.49 5.63
N PRO A 319 -15.06 -16.65 4.68
CA PRO A 319 -14.65 -17.91 4.05
C PRO A 319 -13.62 -18.71 4.86
N PHE A 320 -13.22 -18.20 6.02
CA PHE A 320 -12.32 -18.92 6.90
C PHE A 320 -13.08 -20.08 7.56
N LEU A 321 -12.46 -21.27 7.56
CA LEU A 321 -13.09 -22.49 8.03
C LEU A 321 -12.42 -22.97 9.32
N PRO A 322 -13.19 -23.32 10.36
CA PRO A 322 -12.63 -23.83 11.60
C PRO A 322 -11.70 -25.05 11.42
N ILE A 323 -11.88 -25.87 10.38
CA ILE A 323 -10.99 -27.02 10.12
C ILE A 323 -9.52 -26.63 9.88
N ASN A 324 -9.27 -25.36 9.53
CA ASN A 324 -7.96 -24.81 9.23
C ASN A 324 -7.45 -23.82 10.30
N TYR A 325 -8.03 -23.82 11.51
CA TYR A 325 -7.55 -22.92 12.58
C TYR A 325 -6.04 -23.09 12.79
N GLY A 326 -5.35 -21.97 13.05
CA GLY A 326 -3.90 -21.94 13.22
C GLY A 326 -3.08 -22.11 11.93
N GLN A 327 -3.70 -22.26 10.76
CA GLN A 327 -2.98 -22.32 9.48
C GLN A 327 -3.09 -21.03 8.67
N TYR A 328 -4.04 -20.15 9.00
CA TYR A 328 -4.26 -18.93 8.26
C TYR A 328 -3.18 -17.88 8.52
N VAL A 329 -2.63 -17.35 7.42
CA VAL A 329 -1.76 -16.18 7.39
C VAL A 329 -2.50 -15.12 6.58
N LEU A 330 -2.64 -13.92 7.12
CA LEU A 330 -3.30 -12.80 6.47
C LEU A 330 -2.28 -11.94 5.70
N SER A 331 -2.80 -11.16 4.75
CA SER A 331 -2.12 -10.05 4.11
C SER A 331 -2.33 -8.78 4.95
N CYS A 332 -1.38 -7.85 4.91
CA CYS A 332 -1.54 -6.54 5.55
C CYS A 332 -2.76 -5.78 5.01
N THR A 333 -3.07 -5.95 3.72
CA THR A 333 -4.19 -5.29 3.04
C THR A 333 -5.56 -5.93 3.33
N ASP A 334 -5.62 -7.03 4.07
CA ASP A 334 -6.90 -7.61 4.49
C ASP A 334 -7.61 -6.67 5.47
N CYS A 335 -6.84 -5.90 6.25
CA CYS A 335 -7.35 -4.98 7.26
C CYS A 335 -7.01 -3.52 6.99
N HIS A 336 -5.88 -3.22 6.33
CA HIS A 336 -5.35 -1.86 6.22
C HIS A 336 -5.45 -1.27 4.82
N GLU A 337 -5.84 0.01 4.76
CA GLU A 337 -5.68 0.89 3.61
C GLU A 337 -4.22 1.39 3.55
N PRO A 338 -3.53 1.26 2.41
CA PRO A 338 -2.10 1.58 2.34
C PRO A 338 -1.78 3.09 2.37
N HIS A 339 -2.74 3.95 1.97
CA HIS A 339 -2.54 5.40 1.85
C HIS A 339 -3.25 6.17 2.96
N GLY A 340 -4.52 5.87 3.22
CA GLY A 340 -5.31 6.54 4.24
C GLY A 340 -6.72 5.98 4.37
N SER A 341 -7.31 6.21 5.54
CA SER A 341 -8.66 5.78 5.87
C SER A 341 -9.34 6.76 6.82
N PRO A 342 -10.67 6.90 6.78
CA PRO A 342 -11.43 7.58 7.84
C PRO A 342 -11.37 6.88 9.21
N ASN A 343 -10.77 5.69 9.30
CA ASN A 343 -10.59 4.94 10.55
C ASN A 343 -9.17 5.08 11.12
N ASP A 344 -9.03 4.84 12.42
CA ASP A 344 -7.74 4.67 13.11
C ASP A 344 -6.94 3.49 12.57
N TYR A 345 -5.61 3.61 12.66
CA TYR A 345 -4.65 2.60 12.19
C TYR A 345 -4.81 2.23 10.72
N LEU A 346 -5.33 3.15 9.90
CA LEU A 346 -5.59 2.94 8.49
C LEU A 346 -6.56 1.78 8.21
N ILE A 347 -7.46 1.45 9.14
CA ILE A 347 -8.36 0.30 8.96
C ILE A 347 -9.34 0.53 7.81
N ARG A 348 -9.52 -0.47 6.95
CA ARG A 348 -10.46 -0.44 5.81
C ARG A 348 -11.90 -0.17 6.23
N ARG A 349 -12.71 0.33 5.29
CA ARG A 349 -14.15 0.56 5.49
C ARG A 349 -15.03 -0.60 5.05
N GLU A 350 -14.50 -1.45 4.19
CA GLU A 350 -15.09 -2.71 3.78
C GLU A 350 -14.05 -3.81 3.91
N VAL A 351 -14.44 -4.91 4.55
CA VAL A 351 -13.61 -6.10 4.79
C VAL A 351 -14.54 -7.31 4.75
N ASN A 352 -14.09 -8.36 4.06
CA ASN A 352 -14.76 -9.66 3.97
C ASN A 352 -16.24 -9.57 3.53
N GLY A 353 -16.49 -8.83 2.45
CA GLY A 353 -17.79 -8.81 1.80
C GLY A 353 -18.78 -7.79 2.36
N SER A 354 -18.43 -7.10 3.45
CA SER A 354 -19.34 -6.18 4.14
C SER A 354 -18.65 -4.89 4.58
N VAL A 355 -19.43 -3.81 4.65
CA VAL A 355 -18.99 -2.53 5.19
C VAL A 355 -18.98 -2.60 6.72
N LEU A 356 -17.97 -2.03 7.36
CA LEU A 356 -17.92 -1.95 8.81
C LEU A 356 -19.15 -1.21 9.36
N ALA A 357 -19.75 -1.74 10.42
CA ALA A 357 -20.96 -1.16 11.02
C ALA A 357 -20.74 0.22 11.68
N GLY A 358 -19.49 0.65 11.82
CA GLY A 358 -19.10 1.94 12.40
C GLY A 358 -17.70 2.35 11.99
N THR A 359 -17.24 3.47 12.55
CA THR A 359 -15.85 3.94 12.39
C THR A 359 -14.98 3.25 13.44
N VAL A 360 -13.83 2.72 13.05
CA VAL A 360 -12.85 2.18 13.99
C VAL A 360 -12.03 3.35 14.53
N GLY A 361 -12.16 3.62 15.82
CA GLY A 361 -11.39 4.64 16.53
C GLY A 361 -10.57 4.07 17.68
N SER A 362 -9.78 4.92 18.32
CA SER A 362 -8.93 4.64 19.50
C SER A 362 -9.73 4.41 20.81
N GLY A 363 -11.06 4.42 20.72
CA GLY A 363 -12.04 4.26 21.80
C GLY A 363 -12.52 2.82 22.07
N THR A 364 -13.55 2.70 22.93
CA THR A 364 -13.86 1.58 23.84
C THR A 364 -14.21 0.22 23.25
N LYS A 365 -14.78 0.10 22.04
CA LYS A 365 -15.11 -1.20 21.41
C LYS A 365 -15.17 -1.17 19.88
N ASP A 366 -14.79 -0.05 19.29
CA ASP A 366 -15.05 0.22 17.88
C ASP A 366 -14.19 -0.65 16.96
N PHE A 367 -13.03 -1.11 17.45
CA PHE A 367 -12.21 -2.10 16.77
C PHE A 367 -12.98 -3.42 16.51
N GLY A 368 -13.95 -3.77 17.36
CA GLY A 368 -14.80 -4.93 17.14
C GLY A 368 -15.70 -4.82 15.89
N TYR A 369 -15.87 -3.62 15.31
CA TYR A 369 -16.48 -3.50 13.99
C TYR A 369 -15.65 -4.15 12.89
N LEU A 370 -14.32 -4.11 12.99
CA LEU A 370 -13.41 -4.82 12.09
C LEU A 370 -13.39 -6.31 12.41
N CYS A 371 -13.23 -6.68 13.69
CA CYS A 371 -13.04 -8.08 14.07
C CYS A 371 -14.22 -8.96 13.65
N ARG A 372 -15.45 -8.44 13.74
CA ARG A 372 -16.69 -9.12 13.32
C ARG A 372 -16.78 -9.46 11.83
N GLN A 373 -15.87 -8.93 11.01
CA GLN A 373 -15.85 -9.29 9.61
C GLN A 373 -15.31 -10.71 9.41
N CYS A 374 -14.54 -11.24 10.36
CA CYS A 374 -13.93 -12.57 10.26
C CYS A 374 -14.09 -13.42 11.53
N HIS A 375 -14.55 -12.84 12.65
CA HIS A 375 -14.71 -13.51 13.93
C HIS A 375 -16.15 -13.43 14.43
N ILE A 376 -16.61 -14.54 14.98
CA ILE A 376 -17.94 -14.69 15.58
C ILE A 376 -18.02 -13.80 16.83
N ASP A 377 -18.98 -12.90 16.87
CA ASP A 377 -19.35 -12.18 18.09
C ASP A 377 -20.49 -12.88 18.84
N ASP A 378 -20.93 -12.31 19.96
CA ASP A 378 -22.02 -12.88 20.75
C ASP A 378 -23.34 -12.94 19.95
N ASN A 379 -23.57 -12.01 19.01
CA ASN A 379 -24.73 -12.02 18.14
C ASN A 379 -24.69 -13.21 17.17
N ASP A 380 -23.55 -13.47 16.54
CA ASP A 380 -23.40 -14.53 15.55
C ASP A 380 -23.42 -15.92 16.22
N TYR A 381 -22.94 -16.03 17.47
CA TYR A 381 -23.01 -17.27 18.23
C TYR A 381 -24.43 -17.67 18.67
N ASN A 382 -25.20 -16.74 19.26
CA ASN A 382 -26.50 -17.08 19.88
C ASN A 382 -27.59 -16.01 19.78
N ASN A 383 -27.52 -15.12 18.78
CA ASN A 383 -28.35 -13.92 18.68
C ASN A 383 -28.28 -13.04 19.94
N GLY A 384 -27.09 -12.97 20.54
CA GLY A 384 -26.74 -12.09 21.65
C GLY A 384 -26.61 -10.62 21.23
N THR A 385 -25.72 -9.90 21.91
CA THR A 385 -25.53 -8.46 21.64
C THR A 385 -24.51 -8.24 20.53
N VAL A 386 -24.87 -7.45 19.52
CA VAL A 386 -23.96 -7.08 18.42
C VAL A 386 -22.74 -6.33 18.95
N ASN A 387 -21.56 -6.73 18.47
CA ASN A 387 -20.27 -6.20 18.90
C ASN A 387 -20.07 -6.33 20.43
N ALA A 388 -20.54 -7.45 20.98
CA ALA A 388 -20.15 -7.97 22.28
C ALA A 388 -19.34 -9.26 22.08
N TRP A 389 -18.42 -9.50 23.00
CA TRP A 389 -17.36 -10.49 22.84
C TRP A 389 -17.22 -11.37 24.07
N GLU A 390 -18.28 -11.51 24.88
CA GLU A 390 -18.24 -12.33 26.09
C GLU A 390 -17.99 -13.80 25.72
N TYR A 391 -18.66 -14.30 24.69
CA TYR A 391 -18.58 -15.69 24.28
C TYR A 391 -17.14 -16.11 23.99
N VAL A 392 -16.48 -15.44 23.05
CA VAL A 392 -15.11 -15.78 22.65
C VAL A 392 -14.07 -15.50 23.74
N HIS A 393 -14.33 -14.57 24.65
CA HIS A 393 -13.37 -14.24 25.71
C HIS A 393 -13.51 -15.07 26.98
N HIS A 394 -14.70 -15.61 27.27
CA HIS A 394 -15.03 -16.24 28.55
C HIS A 394 -15.71 -17.60 28.47
N ILE A 395 -16.30 -17.96 27.34
CA ILE A 395 -17.23 -19.09 27.26
C ILE A 395 -16.79 -20.13 26.23
N SER A 396 -16.22 -19.71 25.09
CA SER A 396 -15.87 -20.62 24.01
C SER A 396 -14.91 -21.71 24.52
N ILE A 397 -15.26 -22.97 24.29
CA ILE A 397 -14.43 -24.12 24.66
C ILE A 397 -13.89 -24.74 23.37
N PRO A 398 -12.57 -24.86 23.20
CA PRO A 398 -11.51 -24.64 24.20
C PRO A 398 -10.83 -23.25 24.18
N ASP A 399 -11.32 -22.28 23.39
CA ASP A 399 -10.56 -21.07 23.02
C ASP A 399 -10.65 -19.87 23.98
N HIS A 400 -11.50 -19.89 25.01
CA HIS A 400 -11.61 -18.70 25.85
C HIS A 400 -10.29 -18.39 26.62
N PRO A 401 -9.63 -17.24 26.38
CA PRO A 401 -8.35 -16.92 27.01
C PRO A 401 -8.48 -16.46 28.46
N TYR A 402 -9.69 -16.14 28.94
CA TYR A 402 -9.91 -15.51 30.24
C TYR A 402 -10.99 -16.21 31.06
N ALA A 403 -10.62 -16.74 32.22
CA ALA A 403 -11.60 -17.20 33.21
C ALA A 403 -12.40 -16.00 33.77
N GLN A 404 -13.71 -16.20 33.98
CA GLN A 404 -14.63 -15.19 34.54
C GLN A 404 -14.31 -14.77 36.00
N THR A 405 -13.25 -15.31 36.61
CA THR A 405 -12.89 -15.03 38.02
C THR A 405 -11.95 -13.83 38.20
N SER A 406 -11.49 -13.20 37.12
CA SER A 406 -10.50 -12.09 37.15
C SER A 406 -10.97 -10.81 36.45
N CYS A 407 -12.25 -10.48 36.54
CA CYS A 407 -12.87 -9.39 35.77
C CYS A 407 -12.18 -8.03 35.93
N SER A 408 -11.76 -7.66 37.15
CA SER A 408 -11.21 -6.32 37.42
C SER A 408 -9.85 -6.07 36.76
N ARG A 409 -9.12 -7.13 36.38
CA ARG A 409 -7.83 -7.01 35.67
C ARG A 409 -8.01 -6.52 34.23
N CYS A 410 -9.16 -6.84 33.63
CA CYS A 410 -9.46 -6.52 32.24
C CYS A 410 -10.52 -5.41 32.13
N HIS A 411 -11.47 -5.32 33.06
CA HIS A 411 -12.57 -4.35 33.01
C HIS A 411 -12.41 -3.17 34.00
N GLY A 412 -11.32 -3.13 34.78
CA GLY A 412 -11.15 -2.14 35.84
C GLY A 412 -12.11 -2.33 37.03
N SER A 413 -12.30 -1.28 37.83
CA SER A 413 -13.20 -1.32 38.99
C SER A 413 -14.57 -0.68 38.67
N GLY A 414 -15.63 -1.48 38.64
CA GLY A 414 -17.02 -1.02 38.56
C GLY A 414 -17.83 -1.58 37.38
N GLY A 415 -19.17 -1.48 37.48
CA GLY A 415 -20.13 -1.89 36.45
C GLY A 415 -20.77 -3.27 36.68
N ASN A 416 -22.09 -3.36 36.46
CA ASN A 416 -22.80 -4.62 36.21
C ASN A 416 -23.80 -4.38 35.06
N PRO A 417 -23.49 -4.80 33.82
CA PRO A 417 -22.31 -5.56 33.42
C PRO A 417 -21.00 -4.74 33.46
N PRO A 418 -19.83 -5.40 33.48
CA PRO A 418 -18.53 -4.73 33.39
C PRO A 418 -18.43 -3.83 32.14
N PRO A 419 -17.70 -2.70 32.19
CA PRO A 419 -17.53 -1.82 31.05
C PRO A 419 -16.76 -2.51 29.90
N PRO A 420 -17.02 -2.11 28.64
CA PRO A 420 -16.33 -2.67 27.48
C PRO A 420 -14.83 -2.34 27.49
N ILE A 421 -14.04 -3.29 27.00
CA ILE A 421 -12.58 -3.20 26.91
C ILE A 421 -12.18 -2.69 25.54
N ARG A 422 -11.28 -1.69 25.50
CA ARG A 422 -10.61 -1.28 24.25
C ARG A 422 -9.84 -2.46 23.67
N CYS A 423 -10.29 -2.98 22.54
CA CYS A 423 -9.66 -4.14 21.88
C CYS A 423 -8.17 -3.88 21.63
N SER A 424 -7.78 -2.66 21.25
CA SER A 424 -6.39 -2.27 20.96
C SER A 424 -5.43 -2.32 22.15
N LEU A 425 -5.92 -2.49 23.39
CA LEU A 425 -5.06 -2.73 24.56
C LEU A 425 -4.52 -4.16 24.62
N CYS A 426 -5.21 -5.09 23.96
CA CYS A 426 -4.92 -6.52 23.99
C CYS A 426 -4.63 -7.09 22.59
N HIS A 427 -5.24 -6.54 21.54
CA HIS A 427 -5.14 -6.98 20.16
C HIS A 427 -4.37 -5.94 19.33
N TYR A 428 -3.06 -6.14 19.24
CA TYR A 428 -2.14 -5.34 18.43
C TYR A 428 -0.96 -6.22 17.99
N HIS A 429 -0.22 -5.80 16.96
CA HIS A 429 0.96 -6.54 16.50
C HIS A 429 2.01 -6.67 17.62
N GLY A 430 2.49 -7.89 17.87
CA GLY A 430 3.41 -8.20 18.97
C GLY A 430 2.76 -8.27 20.36
N SER A 431 1.43 -8.26 20.44
CA SER A 431 0.71 -8.62 21.67
C SER A 431 0.85 -10.11 21.99
N SER A 432 0.89 -10.42 23.27
CA SER A 432 0.98 -11.77 23.84
C SER A 432 0.25 -11.83 25.17
N ALA A 433 -0.01 -13.05 25.66
CA ALA A 433 -0.57 -13.25 26.99
C ALA A 433 0.25 -12.57 28.12
N ALA A 434 1.56 -12.36 27.92
CA ALA A 434 2.47 -11.81 28.92
C ALA A 434 2.57 -10.28 28.94
N ASN A 435 2.31 -9.60 27.81
CA ASN A 435 2.50 -8.14 27.67
C ASN A 435 1.21 -7.37 27.37
N ARG A 436 0.04 -8.03 27.46
CA ARG A 436 -1.27 -7.38 27.34
C ARG A 436 -1.42 -6.23 28.36
N ARG A 437 -1.97 -5.10 27.93
CA ARG A 437 -2.18 -3.94 28.81
C ARG A 437 -3.42 -4.20 29.67
N THR A 438 -3.24 -4.17 30.99
CA THR A 438 -4.33 -4.22 31.98
C THR A 438 -4.74 -2.81 32.39
N PHE A 439 -5.96 -2.66 32.90
CA PHE A 439 -6.45 -1.37 33.43
C PHE A 439 -5.98 -1.09 34.85
#